data_AF-A0A5C3KGU5-F1
#
_entry.id   AF-A0A5C3KGU5-F1
#
_cell.length_a   1.000
_cell.length_b   1.000
_cell.length_c   1.000
_cell.angle_alpha   90.00
_cell.angle_beta   90.00
_cell.angle_gamma   90.00
#
_symmetry.space_group_name_H-M   'P 1'
#
loop_
_entity.id
_entity.type
_entity.pdbx_description
1 polymer ?
#
loop_
_entity_poly.entity_id
_entity_poly.type
_entity_poly.pdbx_seq_one_letter_code
_entity_poly.pdbx_strand_id
1 'polypeptide(L)'
;MDSKLKALKVAELRAILSQANASAPAKATKQDLITRILASESAQAAYQQTYEPDAVTSPTDDTLDAPDLPEDPPAAPEEFEEAFEPLAEEPEEPTTTETAAPVDPELEARKKRAERFGIPLVEPTKPKAKVEKTIKTKPAPVRLPRSHL
;
A
#
# COMPACT_ATOMS: atom_id res chain seq x y z
N MET A 1 -16.10 -14.74 -8.53
CA MET A 1 -14.75 -14.40 -8.04
C MET A 1 -14.52 -12.88 -8.01
N ASP A 2 -14.56 -12.21 -9.16
CA ASP A 2 -14.19 -10.80 -9.38
C ASP A 2 -14.65 -9.79 -8.32
N SER A 3 -15.93 -9.79 -7.96
CA SER A 3 -16.48 -8.82 -6.99
C SER A 3 -15.79 -8.92 -5.64
N LYS A 4 -15.41 -10.13 -5.20
CA LYS A 4 -14.67 -10.36 -3.95
C LYS A 4 -13.22 -9.83 -4.07
N LEU A 5 -12.54 -10.11 -5.19
CA LEU A 5 -11.20 -9.58 -5.48
C LEU A 5 -11.18 -8.03 -5.59
N LYS A 6 -12.27 -7.43 -6.09
CA LYS A 6 -12.44 -5.97 -6.15
C LYS A 6 -12.65 -5.32 -4.77
N ALA A 7 -13.11 -6.07 -3.77
CA ALA A 7 -13.22 -5.58 -2.39
C ALA A 7 -11.86 -5.55 -1.66
N LEU A 8 -10.99 -6.54 -1.89
CA LEU A 8 -9.66 -6.63 -1.26
C LEU A 8 -8.76 -5.40 -1.51
N LYS A 9 -7.82 -5.14 -0.61
CA LYS A 9 -6.80 -4.09 -0.73
C LYS A 9 -5.65 -4.54 -1.62
N VAL A 10 -4.91 -3.59 -2.19
CA VAL A 10 -3.75 -3.86 -3.08
C VAL A 10 -2.67 -4.70 -2.37
N ALA A 11 -2.52 -4.58 -1.05
CA ALA A 11 -1.60 -5.40 -0.27
C ALA A 11 -2.02 -6.89 -0.24
N GLU A 12 -3.31 -7.17 -0.06
CA GLU A 12 -3.87 -8.53 -0.02
C GLU A 12 -3.78 -9.21 -1.39
N LEU A 13 -4.11 -8.47 -2.45
CA LEU A 13 -3.94 -8.95 -3.84
C LEU A 13 -2.48 -9.31 -4.15
N ARG A 14 -1.50 -8.57 -3.60
CA ARG A 14 -0.08 -8.92 -3.70
C ARG A 14 0.31 -10.11 -2.83
N ALA A 15 -0.29 -10.28 -1.66
CA ALA A 15 -0.05 -11.43 -0.78
C ALA A 15 -0.51 -12.74 -1.45
N ILE A 16 -1.73 -12.77 -2.02
CA ILE A 16 -2.28 -13.90 -2.78
C ILE A 16 -1.35 -14.29 -3.94
N LEU A 17 -0.92 -13.32 -4.74
CA LEU A 17 0.02 -13.56 -5.84
C LEU A 17 1.38 -14.09 -5.32
N SER A 18 1.89 -13.57 -4.20
CA SER A 18 3.13 -14.06 -3.59
C SER A 18 3.01 -15.50 -3.09
N GLN A 19 1.90 -15.87 -2.44
CA GLN A 19 1.62 -17.22 -1.95
C GLN A 19 1.50 -18.23 -3.11
N ALA A 20 0.95 -17.79 -4.24
CA ALA A 20 0.85 -18.56 -5.47
C ALA A 20 2.14 -18.60 -6.31
N ASN A 21 3.24 -18.01 -5.84
CA ASN A 21 4.48 -17.77 -6.58
C ASN A 21 4.30 -17.02 -7.92
N ALA A 22 3.22 -16.26 -8.06
CA ALA A 22 2.89 -15.46 -9.23
C ALA A 22 3.54 -14.06 -9.11
N SER A 23 4.44 -13.73 -10.03
CA SER A 23 5.15 -12.45 -10.00
C SER A 23 4.21 -11.25 -10.19
N ALA A 24 4.10 -10.41 -9.16
CA ALA A 24 3.33 -9.17 -9.17
C ALA A 24 4.23 -7.98 -9.61
N PRO A 25 3.90 -7.25 -10.69
CA PRO A 25 4.70 -6.10 -11.12
C PRO A 25 4.73 -5.00 -10.05
N ALA A 26 5.91 -4.42 -9.78
CA ALA A 26 6.08 -3.45 -8.70
C ALA A 26 5.18 -2.21 -8.81
N LYS A 27 4.82 -1.83 -10.05
CA LYS A 27 3.93 -0.70 -10.41
C LYS A 27 2.56 -1.12 -10.95
N ALA A 28 2.14 -2.38 -10.76
CA ALA A 28 0.81 -2.85 -11.14
C ALA A 28 -0.30 -2.06 -10.42
N THR A 29 -1.34 -1.69 -11.16
CA THR A 29 -2.58 -1.12 -10.62
C THR A 29 -3.41 -2.20 -9.90
N LYS A 30 -4.47 -1.79 -9.18
CA LYS A 30 -5.40 -2.75 -8.55
C LYS A 30 -6.01 -3.71 -9.57
N GLN A 31 -6.37 -3.22 -10.76
CA GLN A 31 -6.95 -4.07 -11.81
C GLN A 31 -5.93 -5.07 -12.38
N ASP A 32 -4.68 -4.65 -12.64
CA ASP A 32 -3.64 -5.57 -13.15
C ASP A 32 -3.42 -6.76 -12.21
N LEU A 33 -3.50 -6.54 -10.89
CA LEU A 33 -3.38 -7.60 -9.88
C LEU A 33 -4.61 -8.53 -9.89
N ILE A 34 -5.82 -7.98 -10.01
CA ILE A 34 -7.07 -8.77 -10.11
C ILE A 34 -7.05 -9.64 -11.37
N THR A 35 -6.76 -9.05 -12.54
CA THR A 35 -6.62 -9.76 -13.82
C THR A 35 -5.58 -10.87 -13.72
N ARG A 36 -4.46 -10.65 -13.01
CA ARG A 36 -3.40 -11.65 -12.84
C ARG A 36 -3.79 -12.80 -11.90
N ILE A 37 -4.59 -12.53 -10.87
CA ILE A 37 -5.17 -13.59 -10.02
C ILE A 37 -6.18 -14.43 -10.82
N LEU A 38 -7.05 -13.78 -11.61
CA LEU A 38 -8.02 -14.48 -12.46
C LEU A 38 -7.35 -15.31 -13.56
N ALA A 39 -6.22 -14.85 -14.10
CA ALA A 39 -5.44 -15.59 -15.10
C ALA A 39 -4.58 -16.74 -14.52
N SER A 40 -4.54 -16.94 -13.19
CA SER A 40 -3.63 -17.89 -12.53
C SER A 40 -4.37 -18.76 -11.52
N GLU A 41 -4.63 -20.03 -11.86
CA GLU A 41 -5.37 -20.96 -11.00
C GLU A 41 -4.73 -21.15 -9.61
N SER A 42 -3.40 -21.13 -9.51
CA SER A 42 -2.69 -21.17 -8.22
C SER A 42 -3.00 -19.97 -7.32
N ALA A 43 -3.25 -18.78 -7.91
CA ALA A 43 -3.67 -17.59 -7.18
C ALA A 43 -5.15 -17.64 -6.78
N GLN A 44 -6.00 -18.27 -7.59
CA GLN A 44 -7.40 -18.54 -7.22
C GLN A 44 -7.47 -19.52 -6.03
N ALA A 45 -6.69 -20.60 -6.05
CA ALA A 45 -6.62 -21.57 -4.97
C ALA A 45 -6.08 -20.93 -3.67
N ALA A 46 -5.01 -20.13 -3.76
CA ALA A 46 -4.49 -19.37 -2.61
C ALA A 46 -5.54 -18.41 -2.03
N TYR A 47 -6.32 -17.72 -2.88
CA TYR A 47 -7.44 -16.89 -2.41
C TYR A 47 -8.52 -17.73 -1.70
N GLN A 48 -8.95 -18.86 -2.27
CA GLN A 48 -9.97 -19.74 -1.67
C GLN A 48 -9.52 -20.25 -0.30
N GLN A 49 -8.26 -20.69 -0.18
CA GLN A 49 -7.69 -21.17 1.07
C GLN A 49 -7.63 -20.08 2.17
N THR A 50 -7.53 -18.80 1.80
CA THR A 50 -7.41 -17.68 2.74
C THR A 50 -8.75 -17.00 3.04
N TYR A 51 -9.71 -17.01 2.11
CA TYR A 51 -10.95 -16.21 2.19
C TYR A 51 -12.25 -17.00 1.97
N GLU A 52 -12.18 -18.28 1.59
CA GLU A 52 -13.35 -19.18 1.46
C GLU A 52 -13.21 -20.50 2.25
N PRO A 53 -12.62 -20.55 3.48
CA PRO A 53 -12.47 -21.80 4.23
C PRO A 53 -13.82 -22.45 4.59
N ASP A 54 -14.88 -21.67 4.80
CA ASP A 54 -16.21 -22.13 5.23
C ASP A 54 -16.97 -22.96 4.19
N ALA A 55 -16.49 -23.08 2.95
CA ALA A 55 -17.21 -23.79 1.89
C ALA A 55 -17.08 -25.33 1.95
N VAL A 56 -16.15 -25.88 2.75
CA VAL A 56 -15.87 -27.33 2.79
C VAL A 56 -15.59 -27.91 4.19
N THR A 57 -15.63 -27.10 5.25
CA THR A 57 -15.56 -27.60 6.64
C THR A 57 -16.76 -27.16 7.46
N SER A 58 -17.91 -27.73 7.15
CA SER A 58 -18.89 -28.10 8.19
C SER A 58 -18.58 -29.54 8.62
N PRO A 59 -17.61 -29.79 9.53
CA PRO A 59 -17.60 -31.06 10.24
C PRO A 59 -18.90 -31.15 11.03
N THR A 60 -19.54 -32.32 10.98
CA THR A 60 -20.75 -32.61 11.71
C THR A 60 -20.51 -32.41 13.22
N ASP A 61 -21.05 -31.35 13.81
CA ASP A 61 -21.22 -31.29 15.25
C ASP A 61 -22.54 -32.00 15.61
N ASP A 62 -22.44 -33.33 15.62
CA ASP A 62 -23.49 -34.23 16.08
C ASP A 62 -23.47 -34.24 17.64
N THR A 63 -23.72 -33.08 18.25
CA THR A 63 -23.93 -32.98 19.71
C THR A 63 -25.42 -33.13 20.01
N LEU A 64 -25.92 -34.35 19.83
CA LEU A 64 -27.12 -34.84 20.49
C LEU A 64 -26.83 -35.07 21.97
N ASP A 65 -26.76 -34.00 22.77
CA ASP A 65 -26.92 -34.11 24.22
C ASP A 65 -27.60 -32.86 24.79
N ALA A 66 -28.94 -32.90 24.77
CA ALA A 66 -29.76 -32.21 25.76
C ALA A 66 -30.09 -33.25 26.83
N PRO A 67 -29.91 -32.92 28.13
CA PRO A 67 -31.06 -32.32 28.81
C PRO A 67 -30.75 -31.25 29.88
N ASP A 68 -31.84 -30.61 30.30
CA ASP A 68 -32.09 -29.90 31.55
C ASP A 68 -31.49 -28.49 31.80
N LEU A 69 -32.41 -27.52 31.60
CA LEU A 69 -32.60 -26.32 32.41
C LEU A 69 -32.37 -26.59 33.93
N PRO A 70 -31.92 -25.57 34.69
CA PRO A 70 -32.90 -24.70 35.33
C PRO A 70 -32.72 -23.21 35.03
N GLU A 71 -33.84 -22.49 35.13
CA GLU A 71 -33.94 -21.03 35.12
C GLU A 71 -33.38 -20.41 36.41
N ASP A 72 -32.68 -19.28 36.32
CA ASP A 72 -32.72 -18.22 37.37
C ASP A 72 -32.24 -16.85 36.82
N PRO A 73 -33.15 -15.91 36.54
CA PRO A 73 -32.88 -14.45 36.44
C PRO A 73 -33.22 -13.75 37.78
N PRO A 74 -32.84 -12.47 38.05
CA PRO A 74 -32.35 -11.44 37.13
C PRO A 74 -31.19 -10.54 37.63
N ALA A 75 -30.55 -9.78 36.73
CA ALA A 75 -30.01 -8.44 37.04
C ALA A 75 -29.66 -7.67 35.74
N ALA A 76 -30.39 -6.58 35.50
CA ALA A 76 -30.02 -5.51 34.56
C ALA A 76 -29.94 -4.19 35.37
N PRO A 77 -29.52 -3.06 34.78
CA PRO A 77 -28.44 -2.85 33.81
C PRO A 77 -27.38 -1.87 34.36
N GLU A 78 -26.17 -1.85 33.81
CA GLU A 78 -25.28 -0.67 33.94
C GLU A 78 -24.94 -0.13 32.55
N GLU A 79 -25.61 0.99 32.23
CA GLU A 79 -25.25 1.88 31.13
C GLU A 79 -23.94 2.60 31.49
N PHE A 80 -22.93 2.49 30.64
CA PHE A 80 -21.80 3.43 30.63
C PHE A 80 -21.94 4.35 29.43
N GLU A 81 -22.85 5.32 29.54
CA GLU A 81 -22.77 6.53 28.74
C GLU A 81 -21.60 7.37 29.25
N GLU A 82 -20.47 7.33 28.54
CA GLU A 82 -19.41 8.33 28.71
C GLU A 82 -19.33 9.22 27.46
N ALA A 83 -20.31 10.12 27.36
CA ALA A 83 -20.31 11.22 26.41
C ALA A 83 -19.26 12.26 26.83
N PHE A 84 -18.15 12.34 26.10
CA PHE A 84 -17.12 13.37 26.26
C PHE A 84 -17.04 14.30 25.04
N GLU A 85 -18.10 15.09 24.86
CA GLU A 85 -18.06 16.44 24.28
C GLU A 85 -18.80 17.35 25.28
N PRO A 86 -18.39 18.62 25.52
CA PRO A 86 -17.75 19.53 24.56
C PRO A 86 -16.53 20.32 25.10
N LEU A 87 -15.80 21.00 24.22
CA LEU A 87 -15.71 22.47 24.22
C LEU A 87 -15.03 22.98 22.94
N ALA A 88 -15.53 24.07 22.37
CA ALA A 88 -14.89 24.76 21.25
C ALA A 88 -13.99 25.89 21.77
N GLU A 89 -12.81 26.06 21.16
CA GLU A 89 -12.10 27.34 21.13
C GLU A 89 -11.41 27.51 19.77
N GLU A 90 -12.02 28.34 18.92
CA GLU A 90 -11.29 29.19 17.98
C GLU A 90 -10.23 29.98 18.78
N PRO A 91 -9.03 30.27 18.23
CA PRO A 91 -9.02 31.43 17.34
C PRO A 91 -7.92 31.50 16.25
N GLU A 92 -8.18 32.44 15.32
CA GLU A 92 -7.27 33.20 14.46
C GLU A 92 -6.45 32.51 13.34
N GLU A 93 -6.69 33.03 12.13
CA GLU A 93 -5.84 32.89 10.95
C GLU A 93 -4.42 33.42 11.22
N PRO A 94 -3.44 32.94 10.43
CA PRO A 94 -2.70 33.94 9.67
C PRO A 94 -2.80 33.66 8.16
N THR A 95 -3.50 34.56 7.48
CA THR A 95 -3.37 34.77 6.05
C THR A 95 -1.94 35.19 5.70
N THR A 96 -1.19 34.34 4.99
CA THR A 96 0.00 34.76 4.22
C THR A 96 0.15 33.92 2.95
N THR A 97 -0.50 34.42 1.90
CA THR A 97 0.16 34.78 0.64
C THR A 97 1.04 33.72 -0.03
N GLU A 98 0.41 33.01 -0.99
CA GLU A 98 0.85 33.01 -2.39
C GLU A 98 2.35 32.78 -2.69
N THR A 99 2.69 31.55 -3.11
CA THR A 99 3.60 31.32 -4.25
C THR A 99 3.25 29.99 -4.92
N ALA A 100 3.03 30.03 -6.24
CA ALA A 100 2.61 28.87 -7.01
C ALA A 100 3.75 27.85 -7.23
N ALA A 101 3.52 26.61 -6.79
CA ALA A 101 4.14 25.40 -7.34
C ALA A 101 3.20 24.20 -7.08
N PRO A 102 3.09 23.21 -7.98
CA PRO A 102 2.35 21.99 -7.67
C PRO A 102 3.03 21.29 -6.50
N VAL A 103 2.31 21.10 -5.39
CA VAL A 103 2.80 20.31 -4.26
C VAL A 103 2.76 18.85 -4.68
N ASP A 104 3.89 18.35 -5.19
CA ASP A 104 4.02 16.96 -5.59
C ASP A 104 3.70 16.04 -4.39
N PRO A 105 2.77 15.07 -4.55
CA PRO A 105 2.35 14.16 -3.46
C PRO A 105 3.51 13.30 -2.93
N GLU A 106 4.64 13.28 -3.64
CA GLU A 106 5.89 12.64 -3.21
C GLU A 106 6.51 13.29 -1.95
N LEU A 107 6.35 14.61 -1.75
CA LEU A 107 6.96 15.27 -0.59
C LEU A 107 6.26 14.94 0.73
N GLU A 108 4.93 14.79 0.73
CA GLU A 108 4.19 14.32 1.91
C GLU A 108 4.51 12.86 2.25
N ALA A 109 4.63 12.00 1.24
CA ALA A 109 5.04 10.61 1.42
C ALA A 109 6.46 10.53 2.02
N ARG A 110 7.35 11.45 1.64
CA ARG A 110 8.70 11.57 2.21
C ARG A 110 8.69 12.07 3.66
N LYS A 111 7.83 13.05 4.01
CA LYS A 111 7.63 13.53 5.40
C LYS A 111 7.14 12.41 6.32
N LYS A 112 6.03 11.74 5.95
CA LYS A 112 5.45 10.60 6.70
C LYS A 112 6.43 9.42 6.84
N ARG A 113 7.35 9.24 5.88
CA ARG A 113 8.45 8.27 6.00
C ARG A 113 9.53 8.75 6.97
N ALA A 114 9.99 10.00 6.89
CA ALA A 114 11.02 10.52 7.81
C ALA A 114 10.58 10.39 9.28
N GLU A 115 9.32 10.75 9.57
CA GLU A 115 8.67 10.58 10.86
C GLU A 115 8.62 9.11 11.31
N ARG A 116 8.13 8.19 10.47
CA ARG A 116 8.08 6.74 10.79
C ARG A 116 9.46 6.12 11.07
N PHE A 117 10.53 6.65 10.50
CA PHE A 117 11.90 6.17 10.72
C PHE A 117 12.68 7.01 11.75
N GLY A 118 12.05 8.01 12.38
CA GLY A 118 12.71 8.90 13.35
C GLY A 118 13.89 9.70 12.77
N ILE A 119 13.96 9.85 11.45
CA ILE A 119 15.08 10.51 10.78
C ILE A 119 14.78 12.01 10.75
N PRO A 120 15.65 12.88 11.33
CA PRO A 120 15.50 14.32 11.20
C PRO A 120 15.36 14.70 9.72
N LEU A 121 14.28 15.41 9.37
CA LEU A 121 13.98 15.81 8.01
C LEU A 121 14.96 16.90 7.57
N VAL A 122 16.17 16.51 7.16
CA VAL A 122 17.13 17.40 6.51
C VAL A 122 16.54 17.77 5.16
N GLU A 123 16.00 18.98 5.07
CA GLU A 123 15.57 19.56 3.80
C GLU A 123 16.76 19.53 2.82
N PRO A 124 16.54 19.13 1.55
CA PRO A 124 17.60 19.09 0.55
C PRO A 124 18.04 20.53 0.20
N THR A 125 18.96 21.07 1.00
CA THR A 125 19.60 22.36 0.71
C THR A 125 20.18 22.31 -0.69
N LYS A 126 19.69 23.23 -1.52
CA LYS A 126 19.88 23.32 -2.97
C LYS A 126 21.31 22.93 -3.38
N PRO A 127 21.53 21.83 -4.15
CA PRO A 127 22.88 21.37 -4.46
C PRO A 127 23.61 22.44 -5.26
N LYS A 128 24.68 23.01 -4.68
CA LYS A 128 25.56 23.95 -5.38
C LYS A 128 26.21 23.21 -6.56
N ALA A 129 25.86 23.61 -7.77
CA ALA A 129 26.30 22.98 -9.01
C ALA A 129 27.83 22.88 -9.07
N LYS A 130 28.35 21.65 -8.93
CA LYS A 130 29.79 21.40 -8.91
C LYS A 130 30.30 21.16 -10.34
N VAL A 131 30.43 22.27 -11.08
CA VAL A 131 31.21 22.49 -12.31
C VAL A 131 31.68 21.21 -13.01
N GLU A 132 30.88 20.72 -13.96
CA GLU A 132 31.29 19.67 -14.89
C GLU A 132 32.29 20.24 -15.91
N LYS A 133 33.59 20.06 -15.66
CA LYS A 133 34.65 20.44 -16.60
C LYS A 133 34.66 19.50 -17.80
N THR A 134 33.84 19.81 -18.81
CA THR A 134 33.97 19.24 -20.16
C THR A 134 35.27 19.72 -20.81
N ILE A 135 36.36 19.00 -20.54
CA ILE A 135 37.66 19.22 -21.18
C ILE A 135 37.57 18.90 -22.68
N LYS A 136 37.81 19.96 -23.46
CA LYS A 136 37.74 19.99 -24.91
C LYS A 136 38.98 19.37 -25.54
N THR A 137 38.83 18.22 -26.22
CA THR A 137 39.94 17.56 -26.92
C THR A 137 39.57 17.17 -28.37
N LYS A 138 39.76 18.13 -29.28
CA LYS A 138 40.26 17.94 -30.67
C LYS A 138 41.67 18.58 -30.70
N PRO A 139 42.64 18.28 -31.59
CA PRO A 139 42.60 17.64 -32.93
C PRO A 139 42.84 16.11 -32.85
N ALA A 140 43.29 15.32 -33.85
CA ALA A 140 43.85 15.55 -35.20
C ALA A 140 43.54 14.37 -36.18
N PRO A 141 43.69 14.54 -37.52
CA PRO A 141 43.40 13.48 -38.48
C PRO A 141 44.61 12.57 -38.76
N VAL A 142 44.38 11.25 -38.84
CA VAL A 142 45.36 10.29 -39.36
C VAL A 142 44.92 9.79 -40.74
N ARG A 143 45.68 10.21 -41.75
CA ARG A 143 45.61 9.80 -43.16
C ARG A 143 46.57 8.62 -43.37
N LEU A 144 46.13 7.51 -43.97
CA LEU A 144 46.95 6.40 -44.52
C LEU A 144 46.11 5.70 -45.64
N PRO A 145 46.70 4.85 -46.50
CA PRO A 145 46.68 5.18 -47.93
C PRO A 145 45.82 4.28 -48.83
N ARG A 146 45.53 4.85 -50.00
CA ARG A 146 44.87 4.26 -51.18
C ARG A 146 45.59 3.01 -51.67
N SER A 147 45.07 1.82 -51.37
CA SER A 147 45.45 0.57 -52.04
C SER A 147 44.97 0.56 -53.48
N HIS A 148 45.75 -0.07 -54.37
CA HIS A 148 45.42 -0.24 -55.78
C HIS A 148 44.40 -1.36 -55.98
N LEU A 149 43.49 -1.16 -56.94
CA LEU A 149 42.94 -2.16 -57.85
C LEU A 149 42.64 -1.45 -59.19
#